data_AF-A0A0C9U5H5-F1
#
_entry.id   AF-A0A0C9U5H5-F1
#
_cell.length_a   1.000
_cell.length_b   1.000
_cell.length_c   1.000
_cell.angle_alpha   90.00
_cell.angle_beta   90.00
_cell.angle_gamma   90.00
#
_symmetry.space_group_name_H-M   'P 1'
#
loop_
_entity.id
_entity.type
_entity.pdbx_description
1 polymer ?
#
loop_
_entity_poly.entity_id
_entity_poly.type
_entity_poly.pdbx_seq_one_letter_code
_entity_poly.pdbx_strand_id
1 'polypeptide(L)' 'LLHSSGLPKFLWGEAARHVVWLMNRTSTLSVEGMTPFEAVFGAKPDLSNIREWGERVYIRTEGGNKLGGQVREG' A
#
# COMPACT_ATOMS: atom_id res chain seq x y z
N LEU A 1 -7.24 -9.49 4.91
CA LEU A 1 -5.92 -8.88 4.58
C LEU A 1 -4.77 -9.87 4.76
N LEU A 2 -4.41 -10.30 5.97
CA LEU A 2 -3.22 -11.15 6.16
C LEU A 2 -3.42 -12.62 5.75
N HIS A 3 -4.46 -13.30 6.24
CA HIS A 3 -4.73 -14.70 5.85
C HIS A 3 -5.32 -14.82 4.44
N SER A 4 -6.02 -13.80 3.96
CA SER A 4 -6.70 -13.80 2.66
C SER A 4 -5.80 -13.43 1.48
N SER A 5 -4.63 -12.81 1.71
CA SER A 5 -3.75 -12.34 0.62
C SER A 5 -2.83 -13.44 0.06
N GLY A 6 -2.70 -14.58 0.74
CA GLY A 6 -1.77 -15.63 0.33
C GLY A 6 -0.28 -15.21 0.37
N LEU A 7 0.03 -14.04 0.94
CA LEU A 7 1.37 -13.48 0.94
C LEU A 7 2.27 -14.11 2.00
N PRO A 8 3.59 -14.21 1.75
CA PRO A 8 4.55 -14.71 2.71
C PRO A 8 4.52 -14.00 4.06
N LYS A 9 4.79 -14.75 5.14
CA LYS A 9 4.76 -14.23 6.53
C LYS A 9 5.73 -13.07 6.78
N PHE A 10 6.83 -12.99 6.05
CA PHE A 10 7.81 -11.89 6.22
C PHE A 10 7.21 -10.52 5.84
N LEU A 11 6.15 -10.47 5.03
CA LEU A 11 5.47 -9.23 4.65
C LEU A 11 4.44 -8.74 5.68
N TRP A 12 4.22 -9.48 6.76
CA TRP A 12 3.18 -9.12 7.74
C TRP A 12 3.47 -7.81 8.47
N GLY A 13 4.74 -7.46 8.68
CA GLY A 13 5.13 -6.16 9.22
C GLY A 13 4.72 -5.00 8.31
N GLU A 14 4.94 -5.16 7.01
CA GLU A 14 4.53 -4.17 6.00
C GLU A 14 3.01 -4.09 5.86
N ALA A 15 2.31 -5.22 5.99
CA ALA A 15 0.85 -5.25 6.00
C ALA A 15 0.29 -4.44 7.18
N ALA A 16 0.86 -4.62 8.39
CA ALA A 16 0.46 -3.85 9.56
C ALA A 16 0.70 -2.35 9.35
N ARG A 17 1.85 -1.99 8.75
CA ARG A 17 2.16 -0.60 8.40
C ARG A 17 1.19 -0.01 7.39
N HIS A 18 0.79 -0.76 6.37
CA HIS A 18 -0.21 -0.35 5.37
C HIS A 18 -1.57 -0.08 6.03
N VAL A 19 -2.02 -0.98 6.92
CA VAL A 19 -3.26 -0.79 7.69
C VAL A 19 -3.22 0.46 8.54
N VAL A 20 -2.13 0.70 9.29
CA VAL A 20 -2.01 1.92 10.11
C VAL A 20 -1.97 3.18 9.23
N TRP A 21 -1.29 3.12 8.09
CA TRP A 21 -1.23 4.22 7.13
C TRP A 21 -2.62 4.59 6.59
N LEU A 22 -3.45 3.58 6.30
CA LEU A 22 -4.85 3.72 5.90
C LEU A 22 -5.67 4.36 7.01
N MET A 23 -5.60 3.81 8.23
CA MET A 23 -6.37 4.30 9.38
C MET A 23 -6.10 5.78 9.68
N ASN A 24 -4.86 6.25 9.47
CA ASN A 24 -4.51 7.65 9.66
C ASN A 24 -5.10 8.58 8.58
N ARG A 25 -5.51 8.05 7.42
CA ARG A 25 -5.99 8.83 6.27
C ARG A 25 -7.46 8.58 5.92
N THR A 26 -8.08 7.58 6.54
CA THR A 26 -9.52 7.39 6.52
C THR A 26 -10.15 8.14 7.70
N SER A 27 -11.36 8.66 7.52
CA SER A 27 -12.11 9.24 8.64
C SER A 27 -12.35 8.14 9.68
N THR A 28 -11.86 8.33 10.90
CA THR A 28 -12.11 7.43 12.01
C THR A 28 -13.13 8.06 12.95
N LEU A 29 -13.93 7.25 13.64
CA LEU A 29 -14.92 7.73 14.62
C LEU A 29 -14.29 8.56 15.75
N SER A 30 -12.98 8.45 15.94
CA SER A 30 -12.21 9.16 16.96
C SER A 30 -11.94 10.63 16.63
N VAL A 31 -12.13 11.05 15.38
CA VAL A 31 -11.89 12.43 14.94
C VAL A 31 -13.11 12.89 14.13
N GLU A 32 -13.96 13.73 14.75
CA GLU A 32 -15.20 14.17 14.12
C GLU A 32 -14.92 15.02 12.88
N GLY A 33 -15.38 14.54 11.71
CA GLY A 33 -15.40 15.30 10.46
C GLY A 33 -14.05 15.48 9.76
N MET A 34 -12.95 14.92 10.28
CA MET A 34 -11.62 14.99 9.66
C MET A 34 -10.79 13.73 9.91
N THR A 35 -9.80 13.48 9.08
CA THR A 35 -8.86 12.36 9.24
C THR A 35 -7.76 12.70 10.25
N PRO A 36 -7.16 11.71 10.95
CA PRO A 36 -6.00 11.97 11.80
C PRO A 36 -4.85 12.69 11.07
N PHE A 37 -4.67 12.41 9.78
CA PHE A 37 -3.72 13.11 8.92
C PHE A 37 -4.09 14.59 8.75
N GLU A 38 -5.35 14.90 8.47
CA GLU A 38 -5.83 16.29 8.39
C GLU A 38 -5.65 17.03 9.72
N ALA A 39 -5.89 16.37 10.84
CA ALA A 39 -5.72 16.97 12.17
C ALA A 39 -4.27 17.35 12.46
N VAL A 40 -3.29 16.58 11.94
CA VAL A 40 -1.86 16.83 12.17
C VAL A 40 -1.27 17.79 11.13
N PHE A 41 -1.63 17.65 9.86
CA PHE A 41 -0.99 18.37 8.75
C PHE A 41 -1.82 19.54 8.22
N GLY A 42 -3.07 19.69 8.64
CA GLY A 42 -3.98 20.75 8.19
C GLY A 42 -4.41 20.63 6.72
N ALA A 43 -4.10 19.51 6.07
CA ALA A 43 -4.38 19.28 4.65
C ALA A 43 -4.95 17.88 4.42
N LYS A 44 -5.81 17.74 3.42
CA LYS A 44 -6.38 16.44 3.04
C LYS A 44 -5.29 15.49 2.55
N PRO A 45 -5.31 14.19 2.94
CA PRO A 45 -4.37 13.23 2.40
C PRO A 45 -4.65 12.99 0.92
N ASP A 46 -3.58 12.95 0.11
CA ASP A 46 -3.68 12.45 -1.27
C ASP A 46 -3.75 10.92 -1.27
N LEU A 47 -4.84 10.38 -1.81
CA LEU A 47 -5.11 8.95 -1.93
C LEU A 47 -5.13 8.47 -3.39
N SER A 48 -4.78 9.33 -4.36
CA SER A 48 -4.86 9.03 -5.80
C SER A 48 -4.08 7.78 -6.20
N ASN A 49 -2.94 7.53 -5.55
CA ASN A 49 -2.03 6.42 -5.85
C ASN A 49 -2.16 5.24 -4.88
N ILE A 50 -3.26 5.14 -4.13
CA ILE A 50 -3.44 4.02 -3.22
C ILE A 50 -3.64 2.72 -3.98
N ARG A 51 -2.96 1.66 -3.52
CA ARG A 51 -3.00 0.30 -4.08
C ARG A 51 -3.55 -0.65 -3.03
N GLU A 52 -4.27 -1.66 -3.48
CA GLU A 52 -4.75 -2.72 -2.57
C GLU A 52 -3.55 -3.51 -2.04
N TRP A 53 -3.62 -3.94 -0.79
CA TRP A 53 -2.61 -4.81 -0.23
C TRP A 53 -2.60 -6.17 -0.94
N GLY A 54 -1.47 -6.51 -1.55
CA GLY A 54 -1.32 -7.74 -2.35
C GLY A 54 -1.76 -7.60 -3.81
N GLU A 55 -1.94 -6.37 -4.30
CA GLU A 55 -2.06 -6.10 -5.73
C GLU A 55 -0.81 -6.62 -6.47
N ARG A 56 -1.02 -7.32 -7.59
CA ARG A 56 0.05 -7.88 -8.42
C ARG A 56 0.89 -6.76 -9.01
N VAL A 57 2.21 -6.83 -8.83
CA VAL A 57 3.13 -5.84 -9.39
C VAL A 57 4.08 -6.48 -10.40
N TYR A 58 4.55 -5.66 -11.34
CA TYR A 58 5.50 -6.09 -12.36
C TYR A 58 6.85 -5.44 -12.10
N ILE A 59 7.85 -6.26 -11.80
CA ILE A 59 9.21 -5.83 -11.52
C ILE A 59 10.03 -5.95 -12.81
N ARG A 60 10.59 -4.83 -13.25
CA ARG A 60 11.54 -4.82 -14.36
C ARG A 60 12.84 -5.45 -13.89
N THR A 61 13.24 -6.53 -14.53
CA THR A 61 14.53 -7.21 -14.27
C THR A 61 15.59 -6.60 -15.17
N GLU A 62 16.66 -6.09 -14.57
CA GLU A 62 17.80 -5.57 -15.33
C GLU A 62 18.68 -6.72 -15.85
N GLY A 63 19.23 -6.58 -17.05
CA GLY A 63 20.12 -7.58 -17.68
C GLY A 63 19.48 -8.46 -18.77
N GLY A 64 18.20 -8.25 -19.11
CA GLY A 64 17.58 -8.91 -20.27
C GLY A 64 18.01 -8.30 -21.61
N ASN A 65 18.25 -9.14 -22.61
CA ASN A 65 18.42 -8.73 -24.01
C ASN A 65 17.17 -7.98 -24.52
N LYS A 66 17.33 -7.05 -25.47
CA LYS A 66 16.26 -6.17 -26.00
C LYS A 66 15.00 -6.93 -26.51
N LEU A 67 15.14 -8.23 -26.77
CA LEU A 67 14.10 -9.11 -27.28
C LEU A 67 13.55 -10.10 -26.23
N GLY A 68 14.15 -10.21 -25.04
CA GLY A 68 13.71 -11.09 -23.97
C GLY A 68 12.71 -10.42 -23.04
N GLY A 69 11.81 -11.20 -22.43
CA GLY A 69 10.88 -10.70 -21.42
C GLY A 69 11.64 -10.15 -20.20
N GLN A 70 11.56 -8.82 -19.97
CA GLN A 70 12.23 -8.14 -18.86
C GLN A 70 11.33 -7.97 -17.63
N VAL A 71 10.21 -8.68 -17.57
CA VAL A 71 9.17 -8.48 -16.55
C VAL A 71 9.03 -9.75 -15.71
N ARG A 72 9.08 -9.59 -14.39
CA ARG A 72 8.71 -10.64 -13.43
C ARG A 72 7.55 -10.14 -12.59
N GLU A 73 6.58 -11.01 -12.40
CA GLU A 73 5.48 -10.76 -11.47
C GLU A 73 5.96 -10.90 -10.03
N GLY A 74 5.51 -10.01 -9.16
CA GLY A 74 5.79 -10.00 -7.73
C GLY A 74 4.60 -9.54 -6.91
#